data_AF-A0A376FHE0-F1
#
_entry.id   AF-A0A376FHE0-F1
#
_cell.length_a   1.000
_cell.length_b   1.000
_cell.length_c   1.000
_cell.angle_alpha   90.00
_cell.angle_beta   90.00
_cell.angle_gamma   90.00
#
_symmetry.space_group_name_H-M   'P 1'
#
loop_
_entity.id
_entity.type
_entity.pdbx_description
1 polymer ?
#
loop_
_entity_poly.entity_id
_entity_poly.type
_entity_poly.pdbx_seq_one_letter_code
_entity_poly.pdbx_strand_id
1 'polypeptide(L)'
;MIYKSIADRLRLRLNSSDYNIGSPLPGEKALAQEFGVARMTIRKALDLLVSWGLVERRHGSGTFVSRKDVHHETTNLTGLVEVLRQQGKEVQSKVLQFEVMPAPTRHRQPAADPGG
;
A
#
# COMPACT_ATOMS: atom_id res chain seq x y z
N MET A 1 -7.33 -10.85 1.35
CA MET A 1 -8.07 -10.29 2.51
C MET A 1 -8.69 -8.96 2.11
N ILE A 2 -10.02 -8.81 2.24
CA ILE A 2 -10.81 -7.72 1.64
C ILE A 2 -10.45 -6.30 2.13
N TYR A 3 -9.95 -6.14 3.37
CA TYR A 3 -9.53 -4.84 3.89
C TYR A 3 -8.21 -4.34 3.29
N LYS A 4 -7.32 -5.24 2.83
CA LYS A 4 -6.05 -4.86 2.18
C LYS A 4 -6.31 -4.17 0.84
N SER A 5 -7.17 -4.76 0.01
CA SER A 5 -7.58 -4.15 -1.27
C SER A 5 -8.28 -2.80 -1.09
N ILE A 6 -8.99 -2.59 0.02
CA ILE A 6 -9.60 -1.29 0.34
C ILE A 6 -8.53 -0.29 0.76
N ALA A 7 -7.57 -0.70 1.59
CA ALA A 7 -6.43 0.14 1.97
C ALA A 7 -5.62 0.57 0.73
N ASP A 8 -5.38 -0.33 -0.21
CA ASP A 8 -4.67 -0.02 -1.46
C ASP A 8 -5.45 0.97 -2.35
N ARG A 9 -6.76 0.80 -2.47
CA ARG A 9 -7.62 1.77 -3.21
C ARG A 9 -7.61 3.14 -2.54
N LEU A 10 -7.73 3.18 -1.22
CA LEU A 10 -7.66 4.44 -0.46
C LEU A 10 -6.28 5.09 -0.59
N ARG A 11 -5.19 4.30 -0.56
CA ARG A 11 -3.84 4.80 -0.80
C ARG A 11 -3.70 5.47 -2.17
N LEU A 12 -4.18 4.82 -3.23
CA LEU A 12 -4.18 5.41 -4.58
C LEU A 12 -4.99 6.71 -4.64
N ARG A 13 -6.15 6.73 -3.98
CA ARG A 13 -7.01 7.92 -3.92
C ARG A 13 -6.39 9.05 -3.09
N LEU A 14 -5.66 8.76 -2.02
CA LEU A 14 -4.92 9.77 -1.25
C LEU A 14 -3.80 10.43 -2.08
N ASN A 15 -3.27 9.71 -3.09
CA ASN A 15 -2.30 10.25 -4.03
C ASN A 15 -2.93 11.06 -5.17
N SER A 16 -4.26 11.04 -5.34
CA SER A 16 -4.92 11.90 -6.32
C SER A 16 -4.86 13.37 -5.91
N SER A 17 -5.22 14.25 -6.84
CA SER A 17 -5.34 15.70 -6.62
C SER A 17 -6.45 16.06 -5.64
N ASP A 18 -7.35 15.12 -5.31
CA ASP A 18 -8.55 15.37 -4.51
C ASP A 18 -8.25 15.47 -3.00
N TYR A 19 -7.11 14.93 -2.57
CA TYR A 19 -6.69 14.93 -1.17
C TYR A 19 -5.37 15.66 -1.03
N ASN A 20 -5.29 16.62 -0.11
CA ASN A 20 -4.06 17.30 0.24
C ASN A 20 -3.57 16.84 1.61
N ILE A 21 -2.28 17.01 1.87
CA ILE A 21 -1.74 16.76 3.21
C ILE A 21 -2.47 17.68 4.19
N GLY A 22 -2.95 17.11 5.30
CA GLY A 22 -3.78 17.79 6.29
C GLY A 22 -5.28 17.82 5.97
N SER A 23 -5.73 17.31 4.82
CA SER A 23 -7.16 17.25 4.51
C SER A 23 -7.85 16.12 5.30
N PRO A 24 -9.11 16.32 5.72
CA PRO A 24 -9.87 15.28 6.40
C PRO A 24 -10.29 14.19 5.42
N LEU A 25 -10.22 12.93 5.84
CA LEU A 25 -10.84 11.80 5.16
C LEU A 25 -12.33 11.70 5.53
N PRO A 26 -13.16 11.12 4.63
CA PRO A 26 -14.51 10.73 4.98
C PRO A 26 -14.51 9.77 6.18
N GLY A 27 -15.48 9.92 7.09
CA GLY A 27 -15.57 9.08 8.28
C GLY A 27 -15.81 7.59 7.97
N GLU A 28 -15.51 6.70 8.92
CA GLU A 28 -15.63 5.24 8.76
C GLU A 28 -17.00 4.80 8.22
N LYS A 29 -18.08 5.46 8.66
CA LYS A 29 -19.46 5.17 8.22
C LYS A 29 -19.67 5.51 6.74
N ALA A 30 -19.16 6.65 6.28
CA ALA A 30 -19.31 7.09 4.91
C ALA A 30 -18.50 6.19 3.97
N LEU A 31 -17.25 5.88 4.32
CA LEU A 31 -16.42 4.94 3.57
C LEU A 31 -17.05 3.54 3.54
N ALA A 32 -17.66 3.08 4.64
CA ALA A 32 -18.32 1.78 4.67
C ALA A 32 -19.51 1.72 3.69
N GLN A 33 -20.29 2.80 3.60
CA GLN A 33 -21.37 2.90 2.62
C GLN A 33 -20.85 3.00 1.19
N GLU A 34 -19.81 3.79 0.96
CA GLU A 34 -19.21 3.98 -0.37
C GLU A 34 -18.62 2.67 -0.92
N PHE A 35 -17.89 1.93 -0.10
CA PHE A 35 -17.27 0.66 -0.50
C PHE A 35 -18.21 -0.54 -0.35
N GLY A 36 -19.42 -0.35 0.19
CA GLY A 36 -20.39 -1.44 0.40
C GLY A 36 -19.91 -2.53 1.36
N VAL A 37 -19.11 -2.18 2.37
CA VAL A 37 -18.52 -3.13 3.31
C VAL A 37 -18.84 -2.81 4.77
N ALA A 38 -18.63 -3.79 5.65
CA ALA A 38 -18.75 -3.59 7.09
C ALA A 38 -17.78 -2.51 7.61
N ARG A 39 -18.22 -1.72 8.60
CA ARG A 39 -17.38 -0.69 9.24
C ARG A 39 -16.08 -1.24 9.82
N MET A 40 -16.09 -2.47 10.34
CA MET A 40 -14.89 -3.13 10.87
C MET A 40 -13.83 -3.36 9.79
N THR A 41 -14.25 -3.58 8.54
CA THR A 41 -13.34 -3.73 7.41
C THR A 41 -12.67 -2.40 7.05
N ILE A 42 -13.45 -1.31 7.01
CA ILE A 42 -12.91 0.05 6.82
C ILE A 42 -11.95 0.41 7.95
N ARG A 43 -12.32 0.14 9.20
CA ARG A 43 -11.46 0.39 10.35
C ARG A 43 -10.09 -0.29 10.19
N LYS A 44 -10.08 -1.59 9.84
CA LYS A 44 -8.85 -2.34 9.56
C LYS A 44 -8.05 -1.76 8.39
N ALA A 45 -8.72 -1.26 7.35
CA ALA A 45 -8.05 -0.62 6.22
C ALA A 45 -7.42 0.72 6.62
N LEU A 46 -8.13 1.53 7.42
CA LEU A 46 -7.60 2.77 7.98
C LEU A 46 -6.46 2.52 8.97
N ASP A 47 -6.55 1.47 9.81
CA ASP A 47 -5.45 1.06 10.69
C ASP A 47 -4.18 0.73 9.89
N LEU A 48 -4.31 0.08 8.73
CA LEU A 48 -3.18 -0.15 7.83
C LEU A 48 -2.60 1.16 7.29
N LEU A 49 -3.45 2.08 6.82
CA LEU A 49 -2.99 3.38 6.32
C LEU A 49 -2.30 4.22 7.41
N VAL A 50 -2.77 4.11 8.66
CA VAL A 50 -2.11 4.70 9.84
C VAL A 50 -0.77 4.01 10.09
N SER A 51 -0.71 2.69 10.01
CA SER A 51 0.55 1.94 10.18
C SER A 51 1.59 2.29 9.11
N TRP A 52 1.14 2.60 7.89
CA TRP A 52 1.98 3.10 6.81
C TRP A 52 2.32 4.58 6.99
N GLY A 53 1.69 5.27 7.93
CA GLY A 53 1.85 6.69 8.24
C GLY A 53 1.34 7.63 7.13
N LEU A 54 0.43 7.16 6.27
CA LEU A 54 -0.20 7.98 5.23
C LEU A 54 -1.32 8.84 5.81
N VAL A 55 -1.98 8.35 6.85
CA VAL A 55 -3.05 9.06 7.55
C VAL A 55 -2.81 9.02 9.05
N GLU A 56 -3.36 10.00 9.75
CA GLU A 56 -3.31 10.11 11.20
C GLU A 56 -4.71 10.27 11.77
N ARG A 57 -4.97 9.63 12.92
CA ARG A 57 -6.19 9.89 13.69
C ARG A 57 -5.94 11.05 14.63
N ARG A 58 -6.78 12.08 14.54
CA ARG A 58 -6.83 13.14 15.55
C ARG A 58 -8.04 12.90 16.44
N HIS A 59 -7.80 12.79 17.74
CA HIS A 59 -8.84 12.53 18.73
C HIS A 59 -9.93 13.61 18.63
N GLY A 60 -11.19 13.20 18.45
CA GLY A 60 -12.33 14.10 18.31
C GLY A 60 -12.54 14.74 16.92
N SER A 61 -11.53 14.74 16.03
CA SER A 61 -11.59 15.47 14.75
C SER A 61 -11.62 14.58 13.50
N GLY A 62 -11.41 13.27 13.64
CA GLY A 62 -11.47 12.32 12.52
C GLY A 62 -10.10 11.85 12.04
N THR A 63 -10.03 11.40 10.80
CA THR A 63 -8.78 10.90 10.18
C THR A 63 -8.31 11.91 9.14
N PHE A 64 -7.03 12.25 9.16
CA PHE A 64 -6.44 13.27 8.28
C PHE A 64 -5.29 12.68 7.47
N VAL A 65 -5.06 13.21 6.27
CA VAL A 65 -3.89 12.83 5.47
C VAL A 65 -2.63 13.38 6.15
N SER A 66 -1.70 12.51 6.53
CA SER A 66 -0.45 12.90 7.18
C SER A 66 0.67 13.06 6.14
N ARG A 67 0.73 12.16 5.15
CA ARG A 67 1.64 12.28 4.00
C ARG A 67 1.11 11.53 2.79
N LYS A 68 1.54 11.93 1.59
CA LYS A 68 1.31 11.17 0.36
C LYS A 68 2.39 10.12 0.18
N ASP A 69 2.02 8.99 -0.39
CA ASP A 69 3.00 7.94 -0.67
C ASP A 69 3.69 8.23 -2.00
N VAL A 70 5.00 8.47 -1.96
CA VAL A 70 5.81 8.73 -3.15
C VAL A 70 6.25 7.42 -3.82
N HIS A 71 5.98 6.26 -3.19
CA HIS A 71 6.17 4.95 -3.82
C HIS A 71 5.05 4.64 -4.81
N HIS A 72 5.05 5.35 -5.92
CA HIS A 72 4.66 4.69 -7.16
C HIS A 72 5.77 3.65 -7.46
N GLU A 73 5.36 2.40 -7.70
CA GLU A 73 6.05 1.44 -8.59
C GLU A 73 6.86 0.26 -8.00
N THR A 74 6.80 -0.08 -6.71
CA THR A 74 7.54 -1.28 -6.20
C THR A 74 6.74 -2.36 -5.49
N THR A 75 5.41 -2.22 -5.34
CA THR A 75 4.65 -3.13 -4.45
C THR A 75 3.74 -4.15 -5.16
N ASN A 76 3.61 -4.10 -6.48
CA ASN A 76 3.04 -5.25 -7.20
C ASN A 76 4.20 -6.12 -7.70
N LEU A 77 4.29 -7.33 -7.14
CA LEU A 77 5.00 -8.46 -7.75
C LEU A 77 4.39 -8.88 -9.11
N THR A 78 3.39 -8.17 -9.59
CA THR A 78 3.03 -8.11 -11.01
C THR A 78 3.91 -7.05 -11.64
N GLY A 79 4.93 -7.50 -12.39
CA GLY A 79 5.97 -6.65 -12.96
C GLY A 79 5.42 -5.33 -13.49
N LEU A 80 6.09 -4.24 -13.14
CA LEU A 80 5.74 -2.86 -13.47
C LEU A 80 5.28 -2.65 -14.93
N VAL A 81 5.89 -3.40 -15.85
CA VAL A 81 5.57 -3.41 -17.28
C VAL A 81 4.13 -3.88 -17.57
N GLU A 82 3.61 -4.85 -16.81
CA GLU A 82 2.29 -5.45 -16.99
C GLU A 82 1.16 -4.45 -16.73
N VAL A 83 1.27 -3.70 -15.63
CA VAL A 83 0.25 -2.73 -15.20
C VAL A 83 0.18 -1.55 -16.16
N LEU A 84 1.33 -1.06 -16.61
CA LEU A 84 1.40 0.09 -17.50
C LEU A 84 1.01 -0.25 -18.95
N ARG A 85 1.26 -1.49 -19.40
CA ARG A 85 0.75 -2.01 -20.69
C ARG A 85 -0.77 -2.14 -20.71
N GLN A 86 -1.39 -2.60 -19.62
CA GLN A 86 -2.86 -2.68 -19.51
C GLN A 86 -3.56 -1.32 -19.56
N GLN A 87 -2.82 -0.24 -19.28
CA GLN A 87 -3.30 1.15 -19.40
C GLN A 87 -2.97 1.78 -20.76
N GLY A 88 -2.46 1.02 -21.73
CA GLY A 88 -2.13 1.49 -23.07
C GLY A 88 -0.95 2.47 -23.12
N LYS A 89 -0.13 2.54 -22.06
CA LYS A 89 1.04 3.42 -22.01
C LYS A 89 2.28 2.65 -22.46
N GLU A 90 3.03 3.19 -23.41
CA GLU A 90 4.35 2.66 -23.77
C GLU A 90 5.34 2.90 -22.63
N VAL A 91 5.90 1.82 -22.09
CA VAL A 91 6.90 1.89 -21.03
C VAL A 91 8.21 1.36 -21.57
N GLN A 92 9.25 2.19 -21.46
CA GLN A 92 10.62 1.80 -21.74
C GLN A 92 11.33 1.51 -20.43
N SER A 93 11.77 0.26 -20.25
CA SER A 93 12.65 -0.12 -19.14
C SER A 93 14.09 -0.07 -19.62
N LYS A 94 14.94 0.72 -18.96
CA LYS A 94 16.38 0.77 -19.22
C LYS A 94 17.12 0.29 -17.98
N VAL A 95 17.89 -0.79 -18.13
CA VAL A 95 18.76 -1.30 -17.07
C VAL A 95 19.94 -0.34 -16.93
N LEU A 96 20.01 0.37 -15.80
CA LEU A 96 21.09 1.31 -15.51
C LEU A 96 22.36 0.59 -15.04
N GLN A 97 22.21 -0.48 -14.26
CA GLN A 97 23.32 -1.26 -13.72
C GLN A 97 22.86 -2.65 -13.31
N PHE A 98 23.66 -3.67 -13.60
CA PHE A 98 23.46 -5.05 -13.15
C PHE A 98 24.79 -5.57 -12.62
N GLU A 99 24.84 -5.93 -11.35
CA GLU A 99 26.02 -6.53 -10.71
C GLU A 99 25.64 -7.80 -9.96
N VAL A 100 26.45 -8.84 -10.14
CA VAL A 100 26.35 -10.09 -9.37
C VAL A 100 27.31 -9.96 -8.19
N MET A 101 26.77 -9.88 -6.98
CA MET A 101 27.59 -9.81 -5.76
C MET A 101 27.58 -11.15 -5.00
N PRO A 102 28.71 -11.56 -4.39
CA PRO A 102 28.74 -12.69 -3.48
C PRO A 102 27.77 -12.50 -2.31
N ALA A 103 26.99 -13.53 -1.99
CA ALA A 103 26.04 -13.48 -0.89
C ALA A 103 26.78 -13.25 0.45
N PRO A 104 26.44 -12.21 1.23
CA PRO A 104 27.04 -12.01 2.53
C PRO A 104 26.64 -13.17 3.47
N THR A 105 27.63 -13.75 4.14
CA THR A 105 27.47 -14.92 5.01
C THR A 105 26.57 -14.59 6.21
N ARG A 106 25.33 -15.10 6.25
CA ARG A 106 24.44 -14.97 7.42
C ARG A 106 24.34 -16.30 8.16
N HIS A 107 24.47 -16.22 9.48
CA HIS A 107 24.50 -17.34 10.44
C HIS A 107 23.41 -18.41 10.19
N ARG A 108 23.86 -19.65 10.08
CA ARG A 108 23.08 -20.88 9.94
C ARG A 108 22.54 -21.30 11.31
N GLN A 109 21.22 -21.31 11.50
CA GLN A 109 20.59 -22.30 12.39
C GLN A 109 19.97 -23.37 11.49
N PRO A 110 20.29 -24.66 11.69
CA PRO A 110 19.72 -25.73 10.88
C PRO A 110 18.26 -25.94 11.27
N ALA A 111 17.37 -25.89 10.27
CA ALA A 111 16.05 -26.49 10.36
C ALA A 111 16.25 -28.01 10.47
N ALA A 112 15.88 -28.59 11.61
CA ALA A 112 15.73 -30.03 11.74
C ALA A 112 14.47 -30.45 10.99
N ASP A 113 14.63 -31.33 10.02
CA ASP A 113 13.55 -31.99 9.29
C ASP A 113 13.21 -33.30 10.04
N PRO A 114 11.96 -33.56 10.45
CA PRO A 114 11.58 -34.84 11.00
C PRO A 114 10.98 -35.74 9.92
N GLY A 115 11.64 -36.88 9.65
CA GLY A 115 10.98 -38.12 9.28
C GLY A 115 11.04 -38.52 7.80
N GLY A 116 11.56 -39.74 7.58
CA GLY A 116 11.49 -40.50 6.33
C GLY A 116 12.67 -41.41 6.13
#